data_AF-A0A764ULP7-F1
#
_entry.id   AF-A0A764ULP7-F1
#
_cell.length_a   1.000
_cell.length_b   1.000
_cell.length_c   1.000
_cell.angle_alpha   90.00
_cell.angle_beta   90.00
_cell.angle_gamma   90.00
#
_symmetry.space_group_name_H-M   'P 1'
#
loop_
_entity.id
_entity.type
_entity.pdbx_description
1 polymer ?
#
loop_
_entity_poly.entity_id
_entity_poly.type
_entity_poly.pdbx_seq_one_letter_code
_entity_poly.pdbx_strand_id
1 'polypeptide(L)' 'MVELKAPLTSLWRGKDAFEEVKTLQGEVFRELETRRTLRFELDGKSYFLKWHKG' A
#
# COMPACT_ATOMS: atom_id res chain seq x y z
N MET A 1 1.89 -12.15 10.31
CA MET A 1 1.65 -11.01 11.23
C MET A 1 1.85 -9.74 10.42
N VAL A 2 0.86 -8.85 10.36
CA VAL A 2 0.96 -7.56 9.68
C VAL A 2 1.41 -6.51 10.70
N GLU A 3 2.48 -5.79 10.39
CA GLU A 3 2.90 -4.61 11.14
C GLU A 3 2.48 -3.36 10.38
N LEU A 4 1.73 -2.48 11.05
CA LEU A 4 1.39 -1.16 10.52
C LEU A 4 2.05 -0.10 11.40
N LYS A 5 2.44 1.02 10.78
CA LYS A 5 2.91 2.21 11.49
C LYS A 5 1.98 3.38 11.18
N ALA A 6 1.96 4.38 12.05
CA ALA A 6 1.24 5.62 11.77
C ALA A 6 1.81 6.26 10.48
N PRO A 7 0.96 6.81 9.59
CA PRO A 7 -0.48 7.05 9.75
C PRO A 7 -1.40 5.86 9.40
N LEU A 8 -0.87 4.78 8.82
CA LEU A 8 -1.66 3.64 8.34
C LEU A 8 -2.38 2.88 9.45
N THR A 9 -1.78 2.77 10.65
CA THR A 9 -2.43 2.17 11.82
C THR A 9 -3.74 2.84 12.19
N SER A 10 -3.79 4.17 12.13
CA SER A 10 -5.00 4.95 12.43
C SER A 10 -5.99 4.88 11.29
N LEU A 11 -5.52 5.00 10.04
CA LEU A 11 -6.36 5.02 8.84
C LEU A 11 -7.06 3.68 8.59
N TRP A 12 -6.37 2.57 8.82
CA TRP A 12 -6.85 1.21 8.59
C TRP A 12 -7.25 0.50 9.87
N ARG A 13 -7.53 1.26 10.94
CA ARG A 13 -7.99 0.68 12.20
C ARG A 13 -9.29 -0.08 12.00
N GLY A 14 -9.27 -1.38 12.30
CA GLY A 14 -10.44 -2.26 12.12
C GLY A 14 -10.69 -2.68 10.67
N LYS A 15 -9.77 -2.40 9.75
CA LYS A 15 -9.84 -2.85 8.35
C LYS A 15 -8.78 -3.90 8.06
N ASP A 16 -9.00 -4.68 7.00
CA ASP A 16 -7.98 -5.56 6.47
C ASP A 16 -6.99 -4.76 5.61
N ALA A 17 -5.73 -4.66 6.07
CA ALA A 17 -4.69 -3.92 5.37
C ALA A 17 -4.41 -4.47 3.96
N PHE A 18 -4.58 -5.78 3.72
CA PHE A 18 -4.39 -6.39 2.41
C PHE A 18 -5.49 -6.02 1.42
N GLU A 19 -6.72 -5.82 1.89
CA GLU A 19 -7.79 -5.29 1.03
C GLU A 19 -7.59 -3.79 0.78
N GLU A 20 -7.22 -3.02 1.80
CA GLU A 20 -7.02 -1.58 1.65
C GLU A 20 -5.89 -1.25 0.66
N VAL A 21 -4.76 -1.98 0.67
CA VAL A 21 -3.67 -1.75 -0.30
C VAL A 21 -4.08 -1.98 -1.76
N LYS A 22 -5.11 -2.80 -2.01
CA LYS A 22 -5.63 -3.03 -3.38
C LYS A 22 -6.41 -1.83 -3.90
N THR A 23 -6.99 -1.04 -3.00
CA THR A 23 -7.76 0.17 -3.35
C THR A 23 -6.88 1.40 -3.56
N LEU A 24 -5.60 1.34 -3.16
CA LEU A 24 -4.65 2.43 -3.35
C LEU A 24 -4.42 2.71 -4.83
N GLN A 25 -4.49 4.00 -5.16
CA GLN A 25 -4.22 4.54 -6.49
C GLN A 25 -3.01 5.46 -6.43
N GLY A 26 -2.33 5.59 -7.55
CA GLY A 26 -1.10 6.37 -7.67
C GLY A 26 -0.29 6.00 -8.90
N GLU A 27 0.95 6.47 -8.93
CA GLU A 27 1.84 6.25 -10.05
C GLU A 27 2.45 4.84 -10.00
N VAL A 28 2.27 4.06 -11.06
CA VAL A 28 2.83 2.72 -11.17
C VAL A 28 4.23 2.81 -11.75
N PHE A 29 5.24 2.48 -10.93
CA PHE A 29 6.65 2.49 -11.35
C PHE A 29 7.08 1.18 -12.01
N ARG A 30 6.46 0.06 -11.60
CA ARG A 30 6.75 -1.26 -12.14
C ARG A 30 5.53 -2.16 -11.97
N GLU A 31 5.16 -2.87 -13.03
CA GLU A 31 4.13 -3.89 -13.00
C GLU A 31 4.60 -5.10 -13.81
N LEU A 32 4.73 -6.23 -13.11
CA LEU A 32 5.05 -7.55 -13.64
C LEU A 32 4.01 -8.52 -13.07
N GLU A 33 3.93 -9.72 -13.64
CA GLU A 33 2.95 -10.75 -13.27
C GLU A 33 2.88 -11.02 -11.75
N THR A 34 4.05 -11.05 -11.08
CA THR A 34 4.18 -11.34 -9.65
C THR A 34 4.60 -10.13 -8.80
N ARG A 35 4.80 -8.95 -9.40
CA ARG A 35 5.31 -7.79 -8.66
C ARG A 35 4.75 -6.47 -9.17
N ARG A 36 4.17 -5.69 -8.25
CA ARG A 36 3.71 -4.33 -8.51
C ARG A 36 4.38 -3.35 -7.56
N THR A 37 4.91 -2.25 -8.08
CA THR A 37 5.43 -1.12 -7.29
C THR A 37 4.65 0.13 -7.65
N LEU A 38 3.93 0.66 -6.66
CA LEU A 38 3.06 1.83 -6.78
C LEU A 38 3.55 2.91 -5.81
N ARG A 39 3.68 4.15 -6.28
CA ARG A 39 3.84 5.31 -5.42
C ARG A 39 2.48 5.94 -5.17
N PHE A 40 2.13 6.16 -3.91
CA PHE A 40 0.92 6.86 -3.52
C PHE A 40 1.24 7.93 -2.47
N GLU A 41 0.33 8.88 -2.31
CA GLU A 41 0.44 9.94 -1.32
C GLU A 41 -0.61 9.77 -0.24
N LEU A 42 -0.20 10.02 1.01
CA LEU A 42 -1.06 9.97 2.17
C LEU A 42 -0.61 11.05 3.15
N ASP A 43 -1.54 11.94 3.54
CA ASP A 43 -1.28 13.03 4.49
C ASP A 43 -0.07 13.91 4.08
N GLY A 44 0.03 14.23 2.78
CA GLY A 44 1.13 15.02 2.21
C GLY A 44 2.49 14.31 2.16
N LYS A 45 2.54 13.01 2.50
CA LYS A 45 3.76 12.18 2.46
C LYS A 45 3.65 11.16 1.34
N SER A 46 4.74 10.97 0.62
CA SER A 46 4.85 9.95 -0.43
C SER A 46 5.31 8.61 0.15
N TYR A 47 4.64 7.52 -0.25
CA TYR A 47 4.95 6.14 0.13
C TYR A 47 5.07 5.26 -1.11
N PHE A 48 5.82 4.17 -0.99
CA PHE A 48 5.90 3.13 -2.01
C PHE A 48 5.26 1.83 -1.50
N LEU A 49 4.22 1.38 -2.19
CA LEU A 49 3.68 0.03 -2.05
C LEU A 49 4.49 -0.91 -2.94
N LYS A 50 5.12 -1.91 -2.33
CA LYS A 50 5.77 -3.03 -3.04
C LYS A 50 4.94 -4.27 -2.79
N TRP A 51 4.16 -4.69 -3.78
CA TRP A 51 3.33 -5.88 -3.70
C TRP A 51 3.97 -7.01 -4.50
N HIS A 52 4.16 -8.15 -3.84
CA HIS A 52 4.57 -9.41 -4.45
C HIS A 52 3.41 -10.40 -4.39
N LYS A 53 3.06 -11.02 -5.52
CA LYS A 53 2.15 -12.16 -5.63
C LYS A 53 3.01 -13.39 -5.93
N GLY A 54 3.20 -14.26 -4.94
CA GLY A 54 4.04 -15.46 -5.03
C GLY A 54 4.34 -16.00 -3.65
#